data_AF-A0AAD8M8F7-F1
#
_entry.id   AF-A0AAD8M8F7-F1
#
_cell.length_a   1.000
_cell.length_b   1.000
_cell.length_c   1.000
_cell.angle_alpha   90.00
_cell.angle_beta   90.00
_cell.angle_gamma   90.00
#
_symmetry.space_group_name_H-M   'P 1'
#
loop_
_entity.id
_entity.type
_entity.pdbx_description
1 polymer ?
#
loop_
_entity_poly.entity_id
_entity_poly.type
_entity_poly.pdbx_seq_one_letter_code
_entity_poly.pdbx_strand_id
1 'polypeptide(L)'
;MPGPGPHMMYTLGTGQALSRVSNGRFSPHHCIIYSINAFFGPDMGSFSLWLTSTLGFGASYGSTIEDFIHHPFYYFLFLGYPLCLFYSWASRFLLHKGFLDSISGVPLTKRQCFLLIAAGSLSHFFLDHLFEENGHSSVYTWILSTGWWTSRAPVNPDAVVVVGFLCTCLIVGFIFINRVKSLKQFTKQSNQSVRLIIIVACLYGLWCWSQIYFVDPRRAAVGEEADLGVLVFLGIYFFLPHWLCIMSMNEKDIDMEKQLPH
;
A
#
# COMPACT_ATOMS: atom_id res chain seq x y z
N MET A 1 -3.63 -14.89 12.43
CA MET A 1 -4.22 -13.68 11.85
C MET A 1 -4.33 -12.62 12.93
N PRO A 2 -3.69 -11.44 12.78
CA PRO A 2 -4.14 -10.28 13.53
C PRO A 2 -5.64 -10.16 13.27
N GLY A 3 -6.41 -10.05 14.35
CA GLY A 3 -7.86 -10.10 14.22
C GLY A 3 -8.39 -9.04 13.25
N PRO A 4 -9.69 -9.09 12.93
CA PRO A 4 -10.35 -8.07 12.12
C PRO A 4 -10.18 -6.65 12.67
N GLY A 5 -9.99 -6.52 13.99
CA GLY A 5 -9.80 -5.25 14.68
C GLY A 5 -8.58 -4.46 14.20
N PRO A 6 -7.34 -4.98 14.35
CA PRO A 6 -6.12 -4.33 13.86
C PRO A 6 -6.19 -3.86 12.40
N HIS A 7 -6.69 -4.71 11.50
CA HIS A 7 -6.91 -4.36 10.09
C HIS A 7 -7.79 -3.12 9.93
N MET A 8 -8.98 -3.16 10.54
CA MET A 8 -9.94 -2.06 10.48
C MET A 8 -9.40 -0.78 11.14
N MET A 9 -8.72 -0.89 12.29
CA MET A 9 -8.16 0.27 12.99
C MET A 9 -7.05 0.93 12.18
N TYR A 10 -6.17 0.14 11.56
CA TYR A 10 -5.11 0.66 10.69
C TYR A 10 -5.70 1.40 9.49
N THR A 11 -6.62 0.79 8.75
CA THR A 11 -7.14 1.40 7.51
C THR A 11 -8.14 2.52 7.76
N LEU A 12 -8.98 2.44 8.80
CA LEU A 12 -9.84 3.55 9.19
C LEU A 12 -9.01 4.71 9.73
N GLY A 13 -8.00 4.45 10.57
CA GLY A 13 -7.11 5.48 11.09
C GLY A 13 -6.36 6.21 9.98
N THR A 14 -5.75 5.45 9.06
CA THR A 14 -5.09 6.00 7.87
C THR A 14 -6.08 6.73 6.95
N GLY A 15 -7.28 6.17 6.75
CA GLY A 15 -8.34 6.81 5.97
C GLY A 15 -8.80 8.13 6.56
N GLN A 16 -8.92 8.23 7.89
CA GLN A 16 -9.24 9.48 8.58
C GLN A 16 -8.12 10.51 8.46
N ALA A 17 -6.86 10.08 8.57
CA ALA A 17 -5.72 10.96 8.32
C ALA A 17 -5.73 11.50 6.88
N LEU A 18 -5.94 10.63 5.89
CA LEU A 18 -6.08 11.01 4.47
C LEU A 18 -7.27 11.95 4.26
N SER A 19 -8.39 11.69 4.91
CA SER A 19 -9.56 12.59 4.87
C SER A 19 -9.19 13.97 5.39
N ARG A 20 -8.50 14.07 6.53
CA ARG A 20 -8.11 15.34 7.11
C ARG A 20 -7.13 16.13 6.25
N VAL A 21 -6.07 15.48 5.74
CA VAL A 21 -5.02 16.16 4.93
C VAL A 21 -5.50 16.51 3.52
N SER A 22 -6.50 15.79 3.01
CA SER A 22 -7.09 16.05 1.69
C SER A 22 -8.27 17.02 1.75
N ASN A 23 -8.59 17.59 2.92
CA ASN A 23 -9.80 18.38 3.17
C ASN A 23 -11.05 17.64 2.69
N GLY A 24 -11.19 16.37 3.10
CA GLY A 24 -12.31 15.47 2.86
C GLY A 24 -12.50 14.96 1.42
N ARG A 25 -11.56 15.23 0.50
CA ARG A 25 -11.57 14.60 -0.84
C ARG A 25 -11.47 13.08 -0.76
N PHE A 26 -10.80 12.57 0.28
CA PHE A 26 -10.93 11.19 0.73
C PHE A 26 -12.11 11.11 1.73
N SER A 27 -13.30 10.84 1.21
CA SER A 27 -14.56 10.87 1.96
C SER A 27 -14.79 9.60 2.82
N PRO A 28 -15.79 9.59 3.72
CA PRO A 28 -16.19 8.40 4.48
C PRO A 28 -16.44 7.15 3.61
N HIS A 29 -16.92 7.32 2.37
CA HIS A 29 -17.07 6.21 1.42
C HIS A 29 -15.72 5.54 1.10
N HIS A 30 -14.66 6.34 0.92
CA HIS A 30 -13.32 5.81 0.65
C HIS A 30 -12.80 5.04 1.86
N CYS A 31 -12.95 5.60 3.07
CA CYS A 31 -12.52 4.96 4.31
C CYS A 31 -13.18 3.58 4.52
N ILE A 32 -14.49 3.49 4.27
CA ILE A 32 -15.24 2.23 4.44
C ILE A 32 -14.80 1.20 3.41
N ILE A 33 -14.75 1.55 2.13
CA ILE A 33 -14.37 0.59 1.09
C ILE A 33 -12.92 0.15 1.27
N TYR A 34 -12.00 1.07 1.56
CA TYR A 34 -10.60 0.74 1.88
C TYR A 34 -10.51 -0.27 3.04
N SER A 35 -11.26 -0.02 4.11
CA SER A 35 -11.19 -0.85 5.33
C SER A 35 -11.86 -2.21 5.18
N ILE A 36 -13.01 -2.29 4.51
CA ILE A 36 -13.68 -3.57 4.23
C ILE A 36 -12.75 -4.49 3.43
N ASN A 37 -12.01 -3.95 2.47
CA ASN A 37 -11.11 -4.77 1.64
C ASN A 37 -9.79 -5.12 2.35
N ALA A 38 -9.40 -4.38 3.39
CA ALA A 38 -8.27 -4.74 4.24
C ALA A 38 -8.64 -5.73 5.35
N PHE A 39 -9.91 -5.73 5.76
CA PHE A 39 -10.41 -6.72 6.70
C PHE A 39 -10.87 -7.98 5.97
N PHE A 40 -11.99 -7.91 5.27
CA PHE A 40 -12.63 -9.11 4.71
C PHE A 40 -12.00 -9.58 3.42
N GLY A 41 -11.30 -8.72 2.68
CA GLY A 41 -11.06 -8.94 1.25
C GLY A 41 -10.40 -10.28 0.93
N PRO A 42 -9.08 -10.43 1.12
CA PRO A 42 -8.40 -11.69 0.87
C PRO A 42 -8.91 -12.85 1.76
N ASP A 43 -9.37 -12.54 2.97
CA ASP A 43 -10.02 -13.48 3.90
C ASP A 43 -11.41 -14.00 3.49
N MET A 44 -11.98 -13.53 2.37
CA MET A 44 -13.26 -14.04 1.89
C MET A 44 -13.22 -15.55 1.62
N GLY A 45 -12.05 -16.07 1.23
CA GLY A 45 -11.82 -17.49 1.01
C GLY A 45 -11.97 -18.31 2.28
N SER A 46 -11.23 -17.94 3.33
CA SER A 46 -11.25 -18.61 4.64
C SER A 46 -12.63 -18.52 5.30
N PHE A 47 -13.31 -17.37 5.19
CA PHE A 47 -14.70 -17.23 5.63
C PHE A 47 -15.67 -18.15 4.87
N SER A 48 -15.51 -18.28 3.55
CA SER A 48 -16.35 -19.15 2.73
C SER A 48 -16.13 -20.64 3.07
N LEU A 49 -14.88 -21.04 3.36
CA LEU A 49 -14.57 -22.39 3.85
C LEU A 49 -15.21 -22.64 5.23
N TRP A 50 -15.08 -21.69 6.16
CA TRP A 50 -15.72 -21.78 7.47
C TRP A 50 -17.25 -21.90 7.34
N LEU A 51 -17.88 -21.12 6.47
CA LEU A 51 -19.32 -21.16 6.26
C LEU A 51 -19.78 -22.49 5.64
N THR A 52 -19.09 -22.95 4.59
CA THR A 52 -19.44 -24.22 3.90
C THR A 52 -19.18 -25.45 4.77
N SER A 53 -18.14 -25.43 5.62
CA SER A 53 -17.88 -26.49 6.60
C SER A 53 -18.92 -26.51 7.72
N THR A 54 -19.35 -25.34 8.22
CA THR A 54 -20.41 -25.22 9.23
C THR A 54 -21.78 -25.66 8.70
N LEU A 55 -22.06 -25.37 7.42
CA LEU A 55 -23.33 -25.73 6.76
C LEU A 55 -23.34 -27.14 6.12
N GLY A 56 -22.23 -27.88 6.17
CA GLY A 56 -22.15 -29.27 5.71
C GLY A 56 -22.03 -29.47 4.19
N PHE A 57 -21.64 -28.43 3.42
CA PHE A 57 -21.56 -28.48 1.95
C PHE A 57 -20.21 -29.00 1.40
N GLY A 58 -19.30 -29.44 2.26
CA GLY A 58 -18.06 -30.15 1.88
C GLY A 58 -16.81 -29.25 1.87
N ALA A 59 -15.80 -29.65 2.65
CA ALA A 59 -14.56 -28.88 2.86
C ALA A 59 -13.55 -28.93 1.69
N SER A 60 -13.71 -29.87 0.74
CA SER A 60 -12.65 -30.17 -0.26
C SER A 60 -12.48 -29.12 -1.36
N TYR A 61 -13.50 -28.31 -1.66
CA TYR A 61 -13.41 -27.26 -2.69
C TYR A 61 -13.03 -25.89 -2.13
N GLY A 62 -13.19 -25.68 -0.81
CA GLY A 62 -12.98 -24.38 -0.19
C GLY A 62 -11.50 -24.00 -0.03
N SER A 63 -10.61 -24.97 0.23
CA SER A 63 -9.17 -24.70 0.45
C SER A 63 -8.45 -24.18 -0.79
N THR A 64 -8.76 -24.71 -1.99
CA THR A 64 -8.15 -24.22 -3.23
C THR A 64 -8.62 -22.81 -3.59
N ILE A 65 -9.90 -22.50 -3.31
CA ILE A 65 -10.47 -21.17 -3.53
C ILE A 65 -9.88 -20.18 -2.53
N GLU A 66 -9.67 -20.61 -1.29
CA GLU A 66 -9.00 -19.83 -0.25
C GLU A 66 -7.58 -19.46 -0.65
N ASP A 67 -6.72 -20.44 -0.98
CA ASP A 67 -5.35 -20.18 -1.43
C ASP A 67 -5.29 -19.25 -2.65
N PHE A 68 -6.23 -19.41 -3.57
CA PHE A 68 -6.31 -18.59 -4.77
C PHE A 68 -6.71 -17.14 -4.47
N ILE A 69 -7.73 -16.92 -3.64
CA ILE A 69 -8.21 -15.56 -3.31
C ILE A 69 -7.23 -14.87 -2.36
N HIS A 70 -6.62 -15.62 -1.44
CA HIS A 70 -5.64 -15.14 -0.47
C HIS A 70 -4.24 -14.93 -1.09
N HIS A 71 -4.10 -15.00 -2.41
CA HIS A 71 -2.87 -14.55 -3.07
C HIS A 71 -2.82 -13.01 -3.14
N PRO A 72 -1.65 -12.36 -2.87
CA PRO A 72 -1.48 -10.91 -2.77
C PRO A 72 -2.11 -10.03 -3.86
N PHE A 73 -2.25 -10.59 -5.06
CA PHE A 73 -2.75 -9.88 -6.23
C PHE A 73 -4.09 -10.43 -6.75
N TYR A 74 -4.44 -11.68 -6.44
CA TYR A 74 -5.55 -12.34 -7.14
C TYR A 74 -6.90 -11.84 -6.67
N TYR A 75 -7.05 -11.54 -5.37
CA TYR A 75 -8.28 -10.96 -4.84
C TYR A 75 -8.79 -9.78 -5.69
N PHE A 76 -7.98 -8.73 -5.83
CA PHE A 76 -8.43 -7.54 -6.54
C PHE A 76 -8.36 -7.68 -8.07
N LEU A 77 -7.57 -8.60 -8.63
CA LEU A 77 -7.56 -8.87 -10.07
C LEU A 77 -8.82 -9.62 -10.52
N PHE A 78 -9.28 -10.61 -9.75
CA PHE A 78 -10.43 -11.45 -10.13
C PHE A 78 -11.75 -10.95 -9.52
N LEU A 79 -11.77 -10.57 -8.24
CA LEU A 79 -12.97 -10.05 -7.58
C LEU A 79 -13.11 -8.53 -7.68
N GLY A 80 -12.06 -7.80 -8.09
CA GLY A 80 -12.11 -6.34 -8.13
C GLY A 80 -13.14 -5.78 -9.10
N TYR A 81 -13.39 -6.42 -10.25
CA TYR A 81 -14.43 -5.98 -11.19
C TYR A 81 -15.85 -6.11 -10.62
N PRO A 82 -16.32 -7.29 -10.16
CA PRO A 82 -17.66 -7.40 -9.58
C PRO A 82 -17.81 -6.52 -8.33
N LEU A 83 -16.79 -6.44 -7.47
CA LEU A 83 -16.83 -5.60 -6.27
C LEU A 83 -16.85 -4.12 -6.58
N CYS A 84 -16.15 -3.64 -7.62
CA CYS A 84 -16.17 -2.21 -7.94
C CYS A 84 -17.54 -1.74 -8.46
N LEU A 85 -18.27 -2.60 -9.17
CA LEU A 85 -19.66 -2.36 -9.56
C LEU A 85 -20.55 -2.26 -8.33
N PHE A 86 -20.44 -3.23 -7.42
CA PHE A 86 -21.21 -3.27 -6.18
C PHE A 86 -20.93 -2.05 -5.30
N TYR A 87 -19.66 -1.74 -5.03
CA TYR A 87 -19.28 -0.61 -4.18
C TYR A 87 -19.65 0.75 -4.79
N SER A 88 -19.55 0.91 -6.12
CA SER A 88 -19.99 2.14 -6.78
C SER A 88 -21.51 2.33 -6.64
N TRP A 89 -22.29 1.25 -6.77
CA TRP A 89 -23.73 1.26 -6.51
C TRP A 89 -24.03 1.57 -5.02
N ALA A 90 -23.35 0.90 -4.10
CA ALA A 90 -23.55 1.09 -2.66
C ALA A 90 -23.20 2.51 -2.22
N SER A 91 -22.12 3.09 -2.74
CA SER A 91 -21.76 4.49 -2.47
C SER A 91 -22.87 5.43 -2.90
N ARG A 92 -23.45 5.24 -4.10
CA ARG A 92 -24.59 6.04 -4.58
C ARG A 92 -25.81 5.87 -3.69
N PHE A 93 -26.13 4.64 -3.30
CA PHE A 93 -27.26 4.36 -2.43
C PHE A 93 -27.12 5.04 -1.06
N LEU A 94 -25.97 4.88 -0.40
CA LEU A 94 -25.70 5.44 0.92
C LEU A 94 -25.70 6.97 0.92
N LEU A 95 -25.16 7.57 -0.13
CA LEU A 95 -25.19 9.02 -0.33
C LEU A 95 -26.62 9.53 -0.51
N HIS A 96 -27.41 8.88 -1.37
CA HIS A 96 -28.80 9.28 -1.63
C HIS A 96 -29.69 9.13 -0.39
N LYS A 97 -29.38 8.19 0.49
CA LYS A 97 -30.07 7.99 1.78
C LYS A 97 -29.55 8.88 2.91
N GLY A 98 -28.49 9.67 2.67
CA GLY A 98 -27.89 10.52 3.69
C GLY A 98 -27.18 9.76 4.82
N PHE A 99 -26.83 8.49 4.60
CA PHE A 99 -26.09 7.69 5.58
C PHE A 99 -24.60 8.04 5.61
N LEU A 100 -24.06 8.42 4.46
CA LEU A 100 -22.66 8.84 4.31
C LEU A 100 -22.60 10.11 3.48
N ASP A 101 -21.69 10.99 3.87
CA ASP A 101 -21.46 12.25 3.18
C ASP A 101 -20.27 12.18 2.21
N SER A 102 -20.26 13.10 1.25
CA SER A 102 -19.19 13.31 0.29
C SER A 102 -19.11 14.79 0.00
N ILE A 103 -17.92 15.40 0.08
CA ILE A 103 -17.76 16.85 -0.05
C ILE A 103 -18.32 17.40 -1.37
N SER A 104 -18.21 16.65 -2.46
CA SER A 104 -18.75 17.05 -3.76
C SER A 104 -20.20 16.59 -3.99
N GLY A 105 -20.82 15.89 -3.03
CA GLY A 105 -22.10 15.22 -3.21
C GLY A 105 -22.09 14.13 -4.29
N VAL A 106 -20.89 13.69 -4.71
CA VAL A 106 -20.71 12.67 -5.76
C VAL A 106 -20.34 11.33 -5.13
N PRO A 107 -20.98 10.22 -5.56
CA PRO A 107 -20.61 8.88 -5.13
C PRO A 107 -19.33 8.39 -5.81
N LEU A 108 -18.71 7.35 -5.27
CA LEU A 108 -17.49 6.79 -5.84
C LEU A 108 -17.75 6.16 -7.22
N THR A 109 -16.83 6.46 -8.14
CA THR A 109 -16.75 5.81 -9.44
C THR A 109 -16.20 4.39 -9.31
N LYS A 110 -16.49 3.55 -10.31
CA LYS A 110 -15.97 2.18 -10.40
C LYS A 110 -14.44 2.14 -10.34
N ARG A 111 -13.77 3.12 -10.97
CA ARG A 111 -12.30 3.25 -10.94
C ARG A 111 -11.80 3.51 -9.53
N GLN A 112 -12.40 4.45 -8.80
CA GLN A 112 -12.03 4.73 -7.42
C GLN A 112 -12.24 3.50 -6.53
N CYS A 113 -13.36 2.81 -6.69
CA CYS A 113 -13.63 1.56 -5.98
C CYS A 113 -12.56 0.50 -6.28
N PHE A 114 -12.17 0.29 -7.55
CA PHE A 114 -11.12 -0.66 -7.91
C PHE A 114 -9.78 -0.33 -7.24
N LEU A 115 -9.39 0.95 -7.23
CA LEU A 115 -8.17 1.40 -6.54
C LEU A 115 -8.22 1.13 -5.03
N LEU A 116 -9.37 1.36 -4.41
CA LEU A 116 -9.57 1.12 -2.97
C LEU A 116 -9.61 -0.37 -2.61
N ILE A 117 -10.16 -1.21 -3.49
CA ILE A 117 -10.12 -2.68 -3.36
C ILE A 117 -8.66 -3.16 -3.36
N ALA A 118 -7.88 -2.72 -4.36
CA ALA A 118 -6.47 -3.06 -4.44
C ALA A 118 -5.67 -2.53 -3.24
N ALA A 119 -5.90 -1.27 -2.82
CA ALA A 119 -5.24 -0.68 -1.67
C ALA A 119 -5.56 -1.44 -0.37
N GLY A 120 -6.83 -1.77 -0.14
CA GLY A 120 -7.28 -2.51 1.04
C GLY A 120 -6.65 -3.90 1.07
N SER A 121 -6.76 -4.63 -0.03
CA SER A 121 -6.19 -5.98 -0.16
C SER A 121 -4.68 -6.01 0.05
N LEU A 122 -3.92 -5.07 -0.49
CA LEU A 122 -2.48 -5.00 -0.23
C LEU A 122 -2.15 -4.59 1.22
N SER A 123 -2.99 -3.76 1.84
CA SER A 123 -2.84 -3.39 3.26
C SER A 123 -3.17 -4.53 4.22
N HIS A 124 -4.05 -5.45 3.82
CA HIS A 124 -4.30 -6.70 4.52
C HIS A 124 -3.00 -7.51 4.61
N PHE A 125 -2.41 -7.83 3.46
CA PHE A 125 -1.14 -8.55 3.42
C PHE A 125 -0.03 -7.82 4.17
N PHE A 126 0.04 -6.48 4.15
CA PHE A 126 1.03 -5.77 4.97
C PHE A 126 0.98 -6.18 6.44
N LEU A 127 -0.22 -6.28 7.01
CA LEU A 127 -0.43 -6.63 8.41
C LEU A 127 -0.21 -8.12 8.66
N ASP A 128 -0.66 -9.00 7.75
CA ASP A 128 -0.44 -10.44 7.92
C ASP A 128 1.03 -10.80 7.80
N HIS A 129 1.78 -10.21 6.87
CA HIS A 129 3.22 -10.48 6.78
C HIS A 129 3.98 -10.05 8.04
N LEU A 130 3.50 -9.02 8.75
CA LEU A 130 4.16 -8.50 9.96
C LEU A 130 3.72 -9.21 11.24
N PHE A 131 2.45 -9.63 11.32
CA PHE A 131 1.84 -10.09 12.57
C PHE A 131 1.21 -11.49 12.47
N GLU A 132 1.19 -12.08 11.28
CA GLU A 132 0.74 -13.44 11.02
C GLU A 132 1.89 -14.37 10.62
N GLU A 133 1.61 -15.67 10.70
CA GLU A 133 2.52 -16.78 10.39
C GLU A 133 3.84 -16.76 11.18
N ASN A 134 3.93 -15.99 12.27
CA ASN A 134 5.18 -15.73 13.00
C ASN A 134 6.35 -15.32 12.08
N GLY A 135 6.06 -14.65 10.96
CA GLY A 135 7.07 -14.32 9.95
C GLY A 135 7.54 -15.52 9.12
N HIS A 136 6.72 -16.56 8.95
CA HIS A 136 7.05 -17.70 8.08
C HIS A 136 6.41 -17.65 6.70
N SER A 137 5.75 -16.55 6.34
CA SER A 137 5.23 -16.39 4.98
C SER A 137 6.36 -16.49 3.97
N SER A 138 6.08 -17.03 2.78
CA SER A 138 7.11 -17.21 1.74
C SER A 138 7.77 -15.88 1.38
N VAL A 139 6.98 -14.80 1.35
CA VAL A 139 7.44 -13.44 1.11
C VAL A 139 8.27 -12.92 2.28
N TYR A 140 7.81 -13.07 3.53
CA TYR A 140 8.58 -12.58 4.68
C TYR A 140 9.87 -13.38 4.88
N THR A 141 9.83 -14.70 4.67
CA THR A 141 11.00 -15.57 4.64
C THR A 141 11.98 -15.13 3.54
N TRP A 142 11.48 -14.80 2.35
CA TRP A 142 12.32 -14.25 1.29
C TRP A 142 12.93 -12.89 1.69
N ILE A 143 12.14 -11.99 2.29
CA ILE A 143 12.63 -10.71 2.81
C ILE A 143 13.76 -10.95 3.83
N LEU A 144 13.53 -11.79 4.82
CA LEU A 144 14.54 -12.12 5.83
C LEU A 144 15.77 -12.80 5.22
N SER A 145 15.61 -13.61 4.17
CA SER A 145 16.72 -14.28 3.47
C SER A 145 17.67 -13.32 2.75
N THR A 146 17.24 -12.08 2.54
CA THR A 146 18.13 -11.03 2.03
C THR A 146 19.11 -10.54 3.08
N GLY A 147 18.90 -10.82 4.37
CA GLY A 147 19.76 -10.36 5.48
C GLY A 147 20.62 -11.42 6.17
N TRP A 148 21.53 -10.94 7.02
CA TRP A 148 22.45 -11.73 7.85
C TRP A 148 22.04 -11.71 9.32
N TRP A 149 21.87 -12.90 9.92
CA TRP A 149 21.27 -13.04 11.26
C TRP A 149 22.07 -13.90 12.25
N THR A 150 23.26 -14.38 11.87
CA THR A 150 23.97 -15.45 12.60
C THR A 150 25.09 -14.97 13.52
N SER A 151 25.60 -13.73 13.39
CA SER A 151 26.70 -13.22 14.23
C SER A 151 26.91 -11.70 14.07
N ARG A 152 27.93 -11.14 14.77
CA ARG A 152 28.38 -9.76 14.53
C ARG A 152 28.85 -9.63 13.09
N ALA A 153 28.21 -8.71 12.42
CA ALA A 153 28.19 -8.62 10.99
C ALA A 153 29.34 -7.70 10.54
N PRO A 154 30.23 -8.11 9.62
CA PRO A 154 31.36 -7.29 9.20
C PRO A 154 30.89 -6.04 8.45
N VAL A 155 31.50 -4.89 8.74
CA VAL A 155 31.19 -3.63 8.04
C VAL A 155 31.77 -3.69 6.63
N ASN A 156 30.92 -3.51 5.62
CA ASN A 156 31.34 -3.40 4.23
C ASN A 156 31.64 -1.92 3.88
N PRO A 157 32.91 -1.53 3.62
CA PRO A 157 33.24 -0.15 3.28
C PRO A 157 32.58 0.31 1.97
N ASP A 158 32.33 -0.60 1.02
CA ASP A 158 31.64 -0.29 -0.24
C ASP A 158 30.21 0.18 0.04
N ALA A 159 29.52 -0.47 0.99
CA ALA A 159 28.17 -0.09 1.42
C ALA A 159 28.13 1.32 1.99
N VAL A 160 29.05 1.65 2.89
CA VAL A 160 29.14 2.98 3.52
C VAL A 160 29.30 4.07 2.46
N VAL A 161 30.16 3.84 1.46
CA VAL A 161 30.40 4.80 0.38
C VAL A 161 29.17 4.94 -0.51
N VAL A 162 28.59 3.83 -0.97
CA VAL A 162 27.44 3.85 -1.89
C VAL A 162 26.20 4.44 -1.20
N VAL A 163 25.85 3.95 -0.02
CA VAL A 163 24.69 4.41 0.75
C VAL A 163 24.89 5.86 1.17
N GLY A 164 26.07 6.22 1.68
CA GLY A 164 26.40 7.60 2.04
C GLY A 164 26.26 8.56 0.86
N PHE A 165 26.73 8.16 -0.32
CA PHE A 165 26.57 8.94 -1.55
C PHE A 165 25.09 9.07 -1.95
N LEU A 166 24.34 7.96 -2.01
CA LEU A 166 22.93 7.97 -2.40
C LEU A 166 22.05 8.77 -1.44
N CYS A 167 22.26 8.63 -0.12
CA CYS A 167 21.60 9.44 0.90
C CYS A 167 21.94 10.92 0.76
N THR A 168 23.21 11.25 0.50
CA THR A 168 23.63 12.65 0.25
C THR A 168 22.94 13.21 -0.99
N CYS A 169 22.92 12.47 -2.10
CA CYS A 169 22.20 12.86 -3.33
C CYS A 169 20.70 13.07 -3.06
N LEU A 170 20.08 12.19 -2.28
CA LEU A 170 18.68 12.29 -1.92
C LEU A 170 18.40 13.56 -1.10
N ILE A 171 19.17 13.80 -0.03
CA ILE A 171 18.99 14.95 0.86
C ILE A 171 19.28 16.25 0.11
N VAL A 172 20.44 16.37 -0.54
CA VAL A 172 20.84 17.58 -1.25
C VAL A 172 19.91 17.85 -2.44
N GLY A 173 19.55 16.81 -3.20
CA GLY A 173 18.61 16.91 -4.31
C GLY A 173 17.22 17.36 -3.85
N PHE A 174 16.72 16.80 -2.73
CA PHE A 174 15.42 17.19 -2.18
C PHE A 174 15.42 18.65 -1.71
N ILE A 175 16.47 19.10 -1.03
CA ILE A 175 16.66 20.50 -0.62
C ILE A 175 16.70 21.40 -1.87
N PHE A 176 17.44 21.00 -2.91
CA PHE A 176 17.58 21.79 -4.13
C PHE A 176 16.25 21.94 -4.90
N ILE A 177 15.44 20.88 -4.96
CA ILE A 177 14.11 20.89 -5.59
C ILE A 177 13.16 21.80 -4.80
N ASN A 178 13.17 21.67 -3.47
CA ASN A 178 12.23 22.34 -2.55
C ASN A 178 12.74 23.67 -1.97
N ARG A 179 13.85 24.21 -2.49
CA ARG A 179 14.29 25.57 -2.14
C ARG A 179 13.17 26.58 -2.34
N VAL A 180 13.16 27.62 -1.50
CA VAL A 180 12.10 28.64 -1.47
C VAL A 180 11.80 29.16 -2.88
N LYS A 181 10.60 28.88 -3.37
CA LYS A 181 10.06 29.31 -4.66
C LYS A 181 8.57 29.60 -4.53
N SER A 182 7.98 30.23 -5.53
CA SER A 182 6.57 30.64 -5.49
C SER A 182 5.62 29.44 -5.36
N LEU A 183 4.48 29.66 -4.69
CA LEU A 183 3.44 28.66 -4.42
C LEU A 183 2.98 27.91 -5.69
N LYS A 184 3.01 28.58 -6.85
CA LYS A 184 2.62 28.02 -8.16
C LYS A 184 3.51 26.85 -8.62
N GLN A 185 4.65 26.59 -7.99
CA GLN A 185 5.55 25.49 -8.35
C GLN A 185 5.42 24.25 -7.46
N PHE A 186 4.57 24.25 -6.44
CA PHE A 186 4.49 23.17 -5.45
C PHE A 186 4.24 21.78 -6.08
N THR A 187 3.25 21.64 -6.97
CA THR A 187 2.96 20.36 -7.65
C THR A 187 4.13 19.88 -8.49
N LYS A 188 4.82 20.81 -9.18
CA LYS A 188 5.99 20.47 -9.98
C LYS A 188 7.16 20.00 -9.09
N GLN A 189 7.39 20.68 -7.96
CA GLN A 189 8.42 20.31 -7.00
C GLN A 189 8.12 18.97 -6.33
N SER A 190 6.85 18.70 -5.98
CA SER A 190 6.40 17.42 -5.46
C SER A 190 6.69 16.29 -6.45
N ASN A 191 6.30 16.45 -7.73
CA ASN A 191 6.56 15.45 -8.77
C ASN A 191 8.07 15.22 -8.99
N GLN A 192 8.87 16.30 -8.96
CA GLN A 192 10.33 16.19 -9.05
C GLN A 192 10.93 15.46 -7.84
N SER A 193 10.41 15.71 -6.63
CA SER A 193 10.86 15.05 -5.41
C SER A 193 10.54 13.56 -5.44
N VAL A 194 9.32 13.18 -5.85
CA VAL A 194 8.94 11.78 -6.04
C VAL A 194 9.85 11.11 -7.08
N ARG A 195 10.12 11.79 -8.20
CA ARG A 195 11.03 11.26 -9.23
C ARG A 195 12.45 11.05 -8.69
N LEU A 196 12.97 11.97 -7.90
CA LEU A 196 14.28 11.83 -7.24
C LEU A 196 14.29 10.60 -6.31
N ILE A 197 13.27 10.46 -5.45
CA ILE A 197 13.14 9.34 -4.52
C ILE A 197 13.12 8.01 -5.28
N ILE A 198 12.33 7.90 -6.35
CA ILE A 198 12.24 6.68 -7.17
C ILE A 198 13.60 6.37 -7.81
N ILE A 199 14.28 7.36 -8.39
CA ILE A 199 15.60 7.14 -9.02
C ILE A 199 16.59 6.60 -7.98
N VAL A 200 16.68 7.24 -6.80
CA VAL A 200 17.61 6.82 -5.74
C VAL A 200 17.24 5.42 -5.22
N ALA A 201 15.96 5.14 -5.00
CA ALA A 201 15.49 3.83 -4.55
C ALA A 201 15.81 2.72 -5.57
N CYS A 202 15.65 2.99 -6.87
CA CYS A 202 16.01 2.05 -7.92
C CYS A 202 17.52 1.81 -7.98
N LEU A 203 18.34 2.86 -7.89
CA LEU A 203 19.79 2.73 -7.88
C LEU A 203 20.27 1.93 -6.66
N TYR A 204 19.69 2.20 -5.49
CA TYR A 204 19.98 1.47 -4.27
C TYR A 204 19.57 0.00 -4.37
N GLY A 205 18.34 -0.27 -4.81
CA GLY A 205 17.85 -1.63 -5.02
C GLY A 205 18.67 -2.43 -6.03
N LEU A 206 19.12 -1.80 -7.13
CA LEU A 206 20.04 -2.41 -8.10
C LEU A 206 21.39 -2.77 -7.47
N TRP A 207 21.91 -1.89 -6.60
CA TRP A 207 23.12 -2.18 -5.87
C TRP A 207 22.93 -3.35 -4.90
N CYS A 208 21.89 -3.35 -4.06
CA CYS A 208 21.58 -4.48 -3.16
C CYS A 208 21.41 -5.80 -3.94
N TRP A 209 20.68 -5.77 -5.07
CA TRP A 209 20.54 -6.91 -5.97
C TRP A 209 21.90 -7.43 -6.43
N SER A 210 22.79 -6.54 -6.89
CA SER A 210 24.13 -6.95 -7.34
C SER A 210 24.94 -7.61 -6.22
N GLN A 211 24.83 -7.12 -4.98
CA GLN A 211 25.52 -7.70 -3.83
C GLN A 211 24.98 -9.10 -3.48
N ILE A 212 23.67 -9.32 -3.62
CA ILE A 212 23.03 -10.60 -3.32
C ILE A 212 23.34 -11.66 -4.40
N TYR A 213 23.28 -11.28 -5.68
CA TYR A 213 23.24 -12.24 -6.78
C TYR A 213 24.54 -12.33 -7.61
N PHE A 214 25.38 -11.29 -7.62
CA PHE A 214 26.58 -11.26 -8.49
C PHE A 214 27.93 -11.32 -7.75
N VAL A 215 27.95 -11.10 -6.43
CA VAL A 215 29.19 -11.18 -5.65
C VAL A 215 29.44 -12.62 -5.19
N ASP A 216 30.57 -13.19 -5.60
CA ASP A 216 31.01 -14.55 -5.25
C ASP A 216 32.46 -14.52 -4.69
N PRO A 217 32.74 -15.07 -3.49
CA PRO A 217 31.81 -15.67 -2.54
C PRO A 217 30.81 -14.66 -2.00
N ARG A 218 29.57 -15.11 -1.78
CA ARG A 218 28.49 -14.28 -1.23
C ARG A 218 28.96 -13.63 0.06
N ARG A 219 29.07 -12.30 0.05
CA ARG A 219 29.35 -11.52 1.26
C ARG A 219 28.12 -11.61 2.16
N ALA A 220 28.35 -11.63 3.47
CA ALA A 220 27.25 -11.51 4.43
C ALA A 220 26.46 -10.24 4.08
N ALA A 221 25.14 -10.37 3.87
CA ALA A 221 24.30 -9.21 3.61
C ALA A 221 23.98 -8.55 4.95
N VAL A 222 24.85 -7.62 5.34
CA VAL A 222 24.90 -7.05 6.69
C VAL A 222 24.36 -5.63 6.63
N GLY A 223 23.16 -5.41 7.16
CA GLY A 223 22.57 -4.07 7.10
C GLY A 223 22.08 -3.77 5.69
N GLU A 224 22.70 -2.81 5.02
CA GLU A 224 22.21 -2.16 3.80
C GLU A 224 22.06 -3.11 2.59
N GLU A 225 22.88 -4.14 2.45
CA GLU A 225 22.73 -5.13 1.39
C GLU A 225 21.49 -6.03 1.56
N ALA A 226 20.92 -6.07 2.77
CA ALA A 226 19.69 -6.78 3.10
C ALA A 226 18.43 -5.97 2.80
N ASP A 227 18.57 -4.71 2.39
CA ASP A 227 17.41 -3.83 2.23
C ASP A 227 16.57 -4.17 1.00
N LEU A 228 17.04 -5.02 0.08
CA LEU A 228 16.29 -5.35 -1.13
C LEU A 228 14.89 -5.91 -0.79
N GLY A 229 14.82 -6.88 0.13
CA GLY A 229 13.55 -7.45 0.56
C GLY A 229 12.67 -6.39 1.22
N VAL A 230 13.25 -5.57 2.10
CA VAL A 230 12.56 -4.50 2.83
C VAL A 230 12.01 -3.43 1.87
N LEU A 231 12.78 -3.00 0.88
CA LEU A 231 12.37 -2.02 -0.13
C LEU A 231 11.22 -2.54 -0.98
N VAL A 232 11.28 -3.80 -1.40
CA VAL A 232 10.18 -4.45 -2.15
C VAL A 232 8.93 -4.54 -1.29
N PHE A 233 9.07 -4.96 -0.03
CA PHE A 233 7.97 -5.05 0.93
C PHE A 233 7.30 -3.70 1.17
N LEU A 234 8.08 -2.68 1.52
CA LEU A 234 7.58 -1.32 1.74
C LEU A 234 6.98 -0.75 0.45
N GLY A 235 7.59 -1.00 -0.70
CA GLY A 235 7.07 -0.55 -2.00
C GLY A 235 5.67 -1.09 -2.29
N ILE A 236 5.50 -2.41 -2.17
CA ILE A 236 4.27 -3.11 -2.56
C ILE A 236 3.18 -3.01 -1.49
N TYR A 237 3.52 -3.21 -0.23
CA TYR A 237 2.54 -3.39 0.85
C TYR A 237 2.35 -2.13 1.70
N PHE A 238 3.28 -1.16 1.65
CA PHE A 238 3.14 0.10 2.38
C PHE A 238 2.88 1.29 1.46
N PHE A 239 3.81 1.68 0.59
CA PHE A 239 3.68 2.90 -0.21
C PHE A 239 2.62 2.80 -1.32
N LEU A 240 2.54 1.66 -2.02
CA LEU A 240 1.58 1.48 -3.11
C LEU A 240 0.12 1.60 -2.64
N PRO A 241 -0.34 0.98 -1.55
CA PRO A 241 -1.70 1.16 -1.03
C PRO A 241 -2.05 2.62 -0.75
N HIS A 242 -1.16 3.36 -0.10
CA HIS A 242 -1.37 4.78 0.18
C HIS A 242 -1.45 5.60 -1.11
N TRP A 243 -0.59 5.30 -2.08
CA TRP A 243 -0.63 5.93 -3.39
C TRP A 243 -1.95 5.66 -4.13
N LEU A 244 -2.44 4.42 -4.11
CA LEU A 244 -3.73 4.04 -4.69
C LEU A 244 -4.89 4.79 -4.01
N CYS A 245 -4.86 4.93 -2.68
CA CYS A 245 -5.80 5.75 -1.93
C CYS A 245 -5.76 7.22 -2.37
N ILE A 246 -4.56 7.80 -2.54
CA ILE A 246 -4.40 9.18 -3.05
C ILE A 246 -4.98 9.32 -4.47
N MET A 247 -4.69 8.38 -5.35
CA MET A 247 -5.24 8.36 -6.72
C MET A 247 -6.76 8.19 -6.76
N SER A 248 -7.36 7.60 -5.72
CA SER A 248 -8.80 7.42 -5.63
C SER A 248 -9.56 8.65 -5.14
N MET A 249 -8.88 9.67 -4.60
CA MET A 249 -9.53 10.86 -4.04
C MET A 249 -10.39 11.59 -5.09
N ASN A 250 -11.50 12.18 -4.65
CA ASN A 250 -12.30 13.07 -5.49
C ASN A 250 -11.45 14.22 -6.05
N GLU A 251 -11.80 14.74 -7.22
CA GLU A 251 -11.11 15.91 -7.78
C GLU A 251 -11.26 17.14 -6.86
N LYS A 252 -10.35 18.10 -6.98
CA LYS A 252 -10.56 19.39 -6.32
C LYS A 252 -11.62 20.14 -7.12
N ASP A 253 -12.70 20.56 -6.48
CA ASP A 253 -13.63 21.51 -7.09
C ASP A 253 -12.90 22.84 -7.30
N ILE A 254 -12.32 23.02 -8.49
CA ILE A 254 -11.68 24.28 -8.91
C ILE A 254 -12.74 25.40 -9.01
N ASP A 255 -14.01 25.05 -9.12
CA ASP A 255 -15.10 26.00 -9.36
C ASP A 255 -15.65 26.67 -8.09
N MET A 256 -15.50 26.08 -6.90
CA MET A 256 -15.90 26.75 -5.66
C MET A 256 -14.98 27.94 -5.31
N GLU A 257 -13.70 27.86 -5.67
CA GLU A 257 -12.72 28.93 -5.41
C GLU A 257 -12.91 30.15 -6.34
N LYS A 258 -13.65 29.99 -7.46
CA LYS A 258 -14.03 31.07 -8.38
C LYS A 258 -15.37 31.73 -8.06
N GLN A 259 -16.15 31.19 -7.13
CA GLN A 259 -17.49 31.67 -6.79
C GLN A 259 -17.56 32.48 -5.49
N LEU A 260 -16.42 32.91 -4.93
CA LEU A 260 -16.44 33.92 -3.87
C LEU A 260 -16.49 35.32 -4.52
N PRO A 261 -17.62 36.05 -4.46
CA PRO A 261 -17.60 37.48 -4.73
C PRO A 261 -16.77 38.18 -3.65
N HIS A 262 -15.79 38.98 -4.09
CA HIS A 262 -15.18 40.02 -3.27
C HIS A 262 -16.17 41.17 -3.05
#